data_AF-A0A7K2WXB0-F1
#
_entry.id   AF-A0A7K2WXB0-F1
#
_cell.length_a   1.000
_cell.length_b   1.000
_cell.length_c   1.000
_cell.angle_alpha   90.00
_cell.angle_beta   90.00
_cell.angle_gamma   90.00
#
_symmetry.space_group_name_H-M   'P 1'
#
loop_
_entity.id
_entity.type
_entity.pdbx_description
1 polymer ?
#
loop_
_entity_poly.entity_id
_entity_poly.type
_entity_poly.pdbx_seq_one_letter_code
_entity_poly.pdbx_strand_id
1 'polypeptide(L)'
;MSDTAGSVLPRQVADAYVDELIALDPITGTYLGVAESSRRLPDFSPAGQQALADLARTTLARLDAAERSPGADSEAERRCGRLLRERLTAELAVHEAQEGLRAVSNIHSPAHSVRGVFTVTPTATDEDWAAVADRLRAVPDALEGY
;
A
#
# COMPACT_ATOMS: atom_id res chain seq x y z
N MET A 1 0.29 23.87 -28.63
CA MET A 1 -0.46 24.36 -27.46
C MET A 1 0.30 23.92 -26.24
N SER A 2 0.78 24.90 -25.48
CA SER A 2 1.86 24.77 -24.51
C SER A 2 1.64 23.66 -23.48
N ASP A 3 2.70 22.90 -23.28
CA ASP A 3 2.89 21.91 -22.22
C ASP A 3 2.96 22.67 -20.89
N THR A 4 1.80 22.88 -20.27
CA THR A 4 1.74 23.24 -18.86
C THR A 4 2.24 22.00 -18.13
N ALA A 5 3.44 22.04 -17.55
CA ALA A 5 3.85 21.09 -16.53
C ALA A 5 2.79 21.16 -15.41
N GLY A 6 1.76 20.32 -15.55
CA GLY A 6 0.51 20.44 -14.82
C GLY A 6 0.80 20.23 -13.36
N SER A 7 0.47 21.23 -12.54
CA SER A 7 0.56 21.13 -11.09
C SER A 7 -0.12 19.84 -10.62
N VAL A 8 0.59 19.00 -9.88
CA VAL A 8 0.04 17.73 -9.36
C VAL A 8 -1.20 18.02 -8.52
N LEU A 9 -2.29 17.30 -8.80
CA LEU A 9 -3.57 17.39 -8.11
C LEU A 9 -3.77 16.23 -7.12
N PRO A 10 -4.65 16.36 -6.12
CA PRO A 10 -4.90 15.33 -5.10
C PRO A 10 -5.12 13.90 -5.64
N ARG A 11 -5.89 13.72 -6.71
CA ARG A 11 -6.08 12.38 -7.31
C ARG A 11 -4.79 11.79 -7.87
N GLN A 12 -3.93 12.61 -8.47
CA GLN A 12 -2.63 12.14 -8.97
C GLN A 12 -1.69 11.76 -7.82
N VAL A 13 -1.80 12.44 -6.67
CA VAL A 13 -1.10 12.02 -5.44
C VAL A 13 -1.63 10.68 -4.95
N ALA A 14 -2.96 10.48 -4.98
CA ALA A 14 -3.58 9.22 -4.58
C ALA A 14 -3.18 8.05 -5.50
N ASP A 15 -3.13 8.27 -6.82
CA ASP A 15 -2.70 7.26 -7.80
C ASP A 15 -1.24 6.85 -7.53
N ALA A 16 -0.33 7.83 -7.38
CA ALA A 16 1.07 7.57 -7.04
C ALA A 16 1.24 6.84 -5.70
N TYR A 17 0.42 7.20 -4.70
CA TYR A 17 0.42 6.52 -3.40
C TYR A 17 0.08 5.04 -3.54
N VAL A 18 -0.92 4.68 -4.36
CA VAL A 18 -1.30 3.28 -4.58
C VAL A 18 -0.15 2.51 -5.25
N ASP A 19 0.50 3.10 -6.25
CA ASP A 19 1.65 2.48 -6.92
C ASP A 19 2.80 2.21 -5.93
N GLU A 20 3.13 3.20 -5.08
CA GLU A 20 4.17 3.07 -4.05
C GLU A 20 3.76 2.09 -2.93
N LEU A 21 2.47 2.07 -2.56
CA LEU A 21 1.93 1.16 -1.55
C LEU A 21 2.04 -0.30 -2.02
N ILE A 22 1.71 -0.60 -3.28
CA ILE A 22 1.79 -1.95 -3.84
C ILE A 22 3.23 -2.51 -3.79
N ALA A 23 4.24 -1.64 -3.92
CA ALA A 23 5.62 -2.05 -3.81
C ALA A 23 6.01 -2.52 -2.39
N LEU A 24 5.38 -1.93 -1.36
CA LEU A 24 5.57 -2.25 0.07
C LEU A 24 4.62 -3.34 0.57
N ASP A 25 3.38 -3.37 0.06
CA ASP A 25 2.36 -4.37 0.33
C ASP A 25 1.92 -5.09 -0.96
N PRO A 26 2.70 -6.10 -1.40
CA PRO A 26 2.33 -6.93 -2.55
C PRO A 26 1.05 -7.75 -2.34
N ILE A 27 0.55 -7.92 -1.11
CA ILE A 27 -0.73 -8.61 -0.90
C ILE A 27 -1.87 -7.74 -1.44
N THR A 28 -1.85 -6.44 -1.10
CA THR A 28 -2.76 -5.45 -1.69
C THR A 28 -2.65 -5.43 -3.22
N GLY A 29 -1.42 -5.46 -3.75
CA GLY A 29 -1.18 -5.56 -5.20
C GLY A 29 -1.84 -6.77 -5.85
N THR A 30 -1.80 -7.95 -5.21
CA THR A 30 -2.51 -9.13 -5.72
C THR A 30 -4.02 -8.94 -5.71
N TYR A 31 -4.61 -8.35 -4.66
CA TYR A 31 -6.04 -8.05 -4.63
C TYR A 31 -6.48 -7.05 -5.70
N LEU A 32 -5.59 -6.13 -6.09
CA LEU A 32 -5.81 -5.16 -7.16
C LEU A 32 -5.51 -5.72 -8.57
N GLY A 33 -5.03 -6.96 -8.67
CA GLY A 33 -4.76 -7.62 -9.95
C GLY A 33 -3.40 -7.28 -10.57
N VAL A 34 -2.45 -6.76 -9.79
CA VAL A 34 -1.07 -6.49 -10.26
C VAL A 34 -0.29 -7.79 -10.32
N ALA A 35 0.05 -8.24 -11.53
CA ALA A 35 0.65 -9.55 -11.79
C ALA A 35 2.01 -9.72 -11.08
N GLU A 36 2.83 -8.67 -11.07
CA GLU A 36 4.16 -8.64 -10.46
C GLU A 36 4.11 -8.84 -8.95
N SER A 37 2.97 -8.53 -8.33
CA SER A 37 2.79 -8.66 -6.89
C SER A 37 2.67 -10.12 -6.48
N SER A 38 2.16 -11.00 -7.35
CA SER A 38 1.82 -12.41 -7.08
C SER A 38 3.00 -13.27 -6.58
N ARG A 39 4.24 -12.80 -6.74
CA ARG A 39 5.46 -13.50 -6.34
C ARG A 39 5.99 -13.10 -4.97
N ARG A 40 5.46 -12.03 -4.38
CA ARG A 40 6.06 -11.34 -3.23
C ARG A 40 5.13 -11.34 -2.02
N LEU A 41 5.73 -11.14 -0.84
CA LEU A 41 5.03 -10.87 0.42
C LEU A 41 5.54 -9.54 1.02
N PRO A 42 4.74 -8.89 1.88
CA PRO A 42 5.15 -7.70 2.60
C PRO A 42 6.22 -8.02 3.66
N ASP A 43 7.01 -7.02 4.02
CA ASP A 43 7.83 -7.04 5.22
C ASP A 43 6.97 -6.63 6.43
N PHE A 44 6.66 -7.58 7.32
CA PHE A 44 5.87 -7.31 8.52
C PHE A 44 6.69 -6.87 9.74
N SER A 45 8.01 -6.78 9.59
CA SER A 45 8.92 -6.32 10.64
C SER A 45 8.68 -4.86 11.03
N PRO A 46 9.23 -4.40 12.16
CA PRO A 46 9.21 -2.98 12.52
C PRO A 46 9.79 -2.08 11.42
N ALA A 47 10.75 -2.57 10.62
CA ALA A 47 11.30 -1.81 9.50
C ALA A 47 10.29 -1.66 8.35
N GLY A 48 9.56 -2.72 8.02
CA GLY A 48 8.47 -2.68 7.05
C GLY A 48 7.31 -1.77 7.49
N GLN A 49 6.92 -1.84 8.77
CA GLN A 49 5.93 -0.93 9.36
C GLN A 49 6.39 0.54 9.28
N GLN A 50 7.67 0.80 9.55
CA GLN A 50 8.25 2.13 9.41
C GLN A 50 8.24 2.62 7.96
N ALA A 51 8.53 1.75 6.98
CA ALA A 51 8.49 2.12 5.56
C ALA A 51 7.09 2.55 5.11
N LEU A 52 6.04 1.86 5.57
CA LEU A 52 4.64 2.26 5.32
C LEU A 52 4.31 3.61 5.97
N ALA A 53 4.76 3.85 7.21
CA ALA A 53 4.57 5.13 7.88
C ALA A 53 5.30 6.27 7.16
N ASP A 54 6.50 6.04 6.63
CA ASP A 54 7.25 7.04 5.87
C ASP A 54 6.61 7.34 4.51
N LEU A 55 6.04 6.33 3.85
CA LEU A 55 5.21 6.53 2.66
C LEU A 55 3.98 7.39 2.98
N ALA A 56 3.29 7.12 4.08
CA ALA A 56 2.12 7.91 4.51
C ALA A 56 2.50 9.38 4.77
N ARG A 57 3.59 9.64 5.51
CA ARG A 57 4.10 11.00 5.77
C ARG A 57 4.48 11.73 4.48
N THR A 58 5.19 11.04 3.59
CA THR A 58 5.62 11.60 2.30
C THR A 58 4.42 11.94 1.43
N THR A 59 3.42 11.06 1.40
CA THR A 59 2.17 11.26 0.65
C THR A 59 1.38 12.44 1.20
N LEU A 60 1.27 12.59 2.52
CA LEU A 60 0.62 13.75 3.15
C LEU A 60 1.32 15.07 2.78
N ALA A 61 2.65 15.10 2.77
CA ALA A 61 3.41 16.28 2.36
C ALA A 61 3.19 16.63 0.87
N ARG A 62 3.11 15.62 0.00
CA ARG A 62 2.76 15.81 -1.42
C ARG A 62 1.31 16.30 -1.58
N LEU A 63 0.39 15.76 -0.78
CA LEU A 63 -1.02 16.16 -0.77
C LEU A 63 -1.19 17.62 -0.33
N ASP A 64 -0.45 18.07 0.69
CA ASP A 64 -0.44 19.47 1.12
C ASP A 64 -0.03 20.43 -0.01
N ALA A 65 0.91 20.02 -0.86
CA ALA A 65 1.31 20.79 -2.04
C ALA A 65 0.24 20.75 -3.12
N ALA A 66 -0.32 19.57 -3.39
CA ALA A 66 -1.32 19.36 -4.42
C ALA A 66 -2.64 20.10 -4.14
N GLU A 67 -3.05 20.23 -2.88
CA GLU A 67 -4.26 20.99 -2.49
C GLU A 67 -4.14 22.50 -2.73
N ARG A 68 -2.92 23.03 -2.91
CA ARG A 68 -2.66 24.44 -3.24
C ARG A 68 -2.53 24.68 -4.76
N SER A 69 -2.54 23.62 -5.55
CA SER A 69 -2.43 23.69 -7.00
C SER A 69 -3.70 24.27 -7.64
N PRO A 70 -3.58 25.06 -8.74
CA PRO A 70 -4.74 25.47 -9.53
C PRO A 70 -5.58 24.26 -9.97
N GLY A 71 -6.90 24.28 -9.72
CA GLY A 71 -7.83 23.19 -10.04
C GLY A 71 -8.05 22.16 -8.93
N ALA A 72 -7.30 22.23 -7.83
CA ALA A 72 -7.49 21.37 -6.65
C ALA A 72 -8.80 21.66 -5.89
N ASP A 73 -9.45 22.79 -6.16
CA ASP A 73 -10.72 23.22 -5.57
C ASP A 73 -11.94 22.51 -6.17
N SER A 74 -11.79 21.77 -7.28
CA SER A 74 -12.89 20.99 -7.84
C SER A 74 -13.43 19.95 -6.85
N GLU A 75 -14.72 19.63 -6.93
CA GLU A 75 -15.37 18.74 -5.95
C GLU A 75 -14.73 17.35 -5.87
N ALA A 76 -14.27 16.81 -7.01
CA ALA A 76 -13.60 15.51 -7.08
C ALA A 76 -12.25 15.52 -6.34
N GLU A 77 -11.42 16.54 -6.60
CA GLU A 77 -10.11 16.69 -5.95
C GLU A 77 -10.25 16.89 -4.44
N ARG A 78 -11.16 17.77 -4.00
CA ARG A 78 -11.40 17.97 -2.56
C ARG A 78 -11.89 16.72 -1.84
N ARG A 79 -12.73 15.90 -2.49
CA ARG A 79 -13.22 14.63 -1.91
C ARG A 79 -12.09 13.62 -1.77
N CYS A 80 -11.30 13.45 -2.83
CA CYS A 80 -10.15 12.56 -2.82
C CYS A 80 -9.12 12.97 -1.77
N GLY A 81 -8.70 14.24 -1.77
CA GLY A 81 -7.73 14.77 -0.82
C GLY A 81 -8.19 14.61 0.63
N ARG A 82 -9.46 14.93 0.93
CA ARG A 82 -10.01 14.72 2.27
C ARG A 82 -9.97 13.26 2.71
N LEU A 83 -10.36 12.33 1.85
CA LEU A 83 -10.35 10.90 2.17
C LEU A 83 -8.92 10.39 2.39
N LEU A 84 -8.01 10.68 1.45
CA LEU A 84 -6.61 10.25 1.54
C LEU A 84 -5.95 10.78 2.81
N ARG A 85 -6.12 12.07 3.11
CA ARG A 85 -5.59 12.70 4.32
C ARG A 85 -6.09 12.00 5.58
N GLU A 86 -7.39 11.76 5.64
CA GLU A 86 -8.02 11.17 6.82
C GLU A 86 -7.53 9.73 7.06
N ARG A 87 -7.47 8.89 6.01
CA ARG A 87 -6.95 7.52 6.10
C ARG A 87 -5.49 7.49 6.56
N LEU A 88 -4.60 8.24 5.89
CA LEU A 88 -3.17 8.24 6.20
C LEU A 88 -2.87 8.80 7.60
N THR A 89 -3.61 9.81 8.04
CA THR A 89 -3.46 10.36 9.40
C THR A 89 -3.87 9.33 10.45
N ALA A 90 -4.95 8.57 10.19
CA ALA A 90 -5.40 7.51 11.10
C ALA A 90 -4.38 6.36 11.17
N GLU A 91 -3.85 5.93 10.03
CA GLU A 91 -2.79 4.90 9.96
C GLU A 91 -1.53 5.33 10.73
N LEU A 92 -1.11 6.59 10.59
CA LEU A 92 0.02 7.13 11.36
C LEU A 92 -0.24 7.14 12.87
N ALA A 93 -1.46 7.48 13.30
CA ALA A 93 -1.80 7.44 14.73
C ALA A 93 -1.71 6.02 15.32
N VAL A 94 -2.10 4.99 14.54
CA VAL A 94 -1.97 3.58 14.92
C VAL A 94 -0.50 3.17 14.99
N HIS A 95 0.32 3.59 14.03
CA HIS A 95 1.77 3.36 14.02
C HIS A 95 2.47 4.01 15.21
N GLU A 96 2.16 5.27 15.50
CA GLU A 96 2.74 6.03 16.62
C GLU A 96 2.35 5.46 17.98
N ALA A 97 1.16 4.88 18.10
CA ALA A 97 0.74 4.12 19.27
C ALA A 97 1.39 2.73 19.36
N GLN A 98 2.23 2.35 18.37
CA GLN A 98 2.92 1.07 18.27
C GLN A 98 1.99 -0.14 18.28
N GLU A 99 0.74 0.05 17.82
CA GLU A 99 -0.28 -1.01 17.80
C GLU A 99 0.12 -2.18 16.90
N GLY A 100 0.90 -1.91 15.84
CA GLY A 100 1.43 -2.93 14.93
C GLY A 100 2.33 -3.97 15.61
N LEU A 101 3.01 -3.63 16.71
CA LEU A 101 3.90 -4.54 17.45
C LEU A 101 3.14 -5.59 18.27
N ARG A 102 1.81 -5.47 18.37
CA ARG A 102 0.95 -6.40 19.11
C ARG A 102 -0.23 -6.90 18.26
N ALA A 103 -0.10 -6.84 16.94
CA ALA A 103 -1.15 -7.13 15.98
C ALA A 103 -1.46 -8.65 15.84
N VAL A 104 -1.95 -9.28 16.91
CA VAL A 104 -2.34 -10.70 16.94
C VAL A 104 -3.85 -10.82 17.14
N SER A 105 -4.51 -11.64 16.33
CA SER A 105 -5.97 -11.85 16.39
C SER A 105 -6.35 -13.22 15.83
N ASN A 106 -7.53 -13.71 16.16
CA ASN A 106 -8.14 -14.92 15.60
C ASN A 106 -8.95 -14.67 14.32
N ILE A 107 -9.19 -13.41 13.96
CA ILE A 107 -9.97 -13.03 12.77
C ILE A 107 -9.06 -12.49 11.67
N HIS A 108 -8.14 -11.58 12.02
CA HIS A 108 -7.28 -10.93 11.04
C HIS A 108 -5.96 -10.47 11.66
N SER A 109 -4.85 -10.99 11.14
CA SER A 109 -3.48 -10.62 11.50
C SER A 109 -2.55 -10.88 10.29
N PRO A 110 -1.29 -10.43 10.31
CA PRO A 110 -0.32 -10.71 9.24
C PRO A 110 -0.26 -12.18 8.81
N ALA A 111 -0.28 -13.11 9.76
CA ALA A 111 -0.31 -14.55 9.47
C ALA A 111 -1.55 -14.96 8.63
N HIS A 112 -2.71 -14.36 8.90
CA HIS A 112 -3.92 -14.61 8.10
C HIS A 112 -3.79 -14.04 6.69
N SER A 113 -3.18 -12.86 6.53
CA SER A 113 -2.94 -12.22 5.24
C SER A 113 -1.98 -13.04 4.37
N VAL A 114 -0.86 -13.49 4.95
CA VAL A 114 0.12 -14.36 4.26
C VAL A 114 -0.52 -15.65 3.78
N ARG A 115 -1.33 -16.30 4.62
CA ARG A 115 -2.05 -17.52 4.22
C ARG A 115 -3.15 -17.22 3.20
N GLY A 116 -3.89 -16.14 3.39
CA GLY A 116 -5.05 -15.77 2.59
C GLY A 116 -4.71 -15.40 1.16
N VAL A 117 -3.59 -14.71 0.91
CA VAL A 117 -3.24 -14.24 -0.44
C VAL A 117 -3.11 -15.38 -1.46
N PHE A 118 -2.70 -16.58 -1.04
CA PHE A 118 -2.60 -17.74 -1.93
C PHE A 118 -3.95 -18.15 -2.52
N THR A 119 -5.07 -17.90 -1.85
CA THR A 119 -6.40 -18.29 -2.36
C THR A 119 -6.87 -17.42 -3.52
N VAL A 120 -6.26 -16.25 -3.70
CA VAL A 120 -6.57 -15.29 -4.77
C VAL A 120 -5.41 -15.12 -5.76
N THR A 121 -4.28 -15.82 -5.53
CA THR A 121 -3.16 -15.81 -6.48
C THR A 121 -3.53 -16.64 -7.71
N PRO A 122 -3.33 -16.14 -8.94
CA PRO A 122 -3.57 -16.92 -10.15
C PRO A 122 -2.81 -18.25 -10.16
N THR A 123 -3.37 -19.26 -10.84
CA THR A 123 -2.82 -20.63 -10.95
C THR A 123 -3.16 -21.28 -12.31
N ALA A 124 -3.37 -20.47 -13.35
CA ALA A 124 -3.86 -20.94 -14.64
C ALA A 124 -2.71 -21.37 -15.59
N THR A 125 -1.52 -20.81 -15.41
CA THR A 125 -0.36 -21.02 -16.27
C THR A 125 0.86 -21.50 -15.48
N ASP A 126 1.88 -22.03 -16.18
CA ASP A 126 3.15 -22.38 -15.55
C ASP A 126 3.83 -21.17 -14.88
N GLU A 127 3.66 -19.98 -15.46
CA GLU A 127 4.15 -18.73 -14.89
C GLU A 127 3.43 -18.36 -13.58
N ASP A 128 2.11 -18.57 -13.52
CA ASP A 128 1.33 -18.38 -12.30
C ASP A 128 1.80 -19.33 -11.18
N TRP A 129 2.06 -20.60 -11.51
CA TRP A 129 2.59 -21.56 -10.56
C TRP A 129 4.02 -21.23 -10.11
N ALA A 130 4.85 -20.69 -11.00
CA ALA A 130 6.17 -20.18 -10.63
C ALA A 130 6.07 -19.02 -9.63
N ALA A 131 5.14 -18.08 -9.87
CA ALA A 131 4.84 -16.99 -8.95
C ALA A 131 4.41 -17.48 -7.56
N VAL A 132 3.52 -18.48 -7.51
CA VAL A 132 3.08 -19.12 -6.26
C VAL A 132 4.26 -19.75 -5.53
N ALA A 133 5.15 -20.45 -6.25
CA ALA A 133 6.34 -21.07 -5.64
C ALA A 133 7.31 -20.02 -5.06
N ASP A 134 7.55 -18.91 -5.76
CA ASP A 134 8.38 -17.81 -5.26
C ASP A 134 7.77 -17.19 -4.00
N ARG A 135 6.46 -16.94 -4.02
CA ARG A 135 5.74 -16.41 -2.86
C ARG A 135 5.77 -17.37 -1.67
N LEU A 136 5.62 -18.68 -1.90
CA LEU A 136 5.76 -19.71 -0.85
C LEU A 136 7.14 -19.69 -0.21
N ARG A 137 8.20 -19.49 -0.99
CA ARG A 137 9.58 -19.38 -0.46
C ARG A 137 9.80 -18.13 0.38
N ALA A 138 9.04 -17.06 0.15
CA ALA A 138 9.11 -15.82 0.93
C ALA A 138 8.35 -15.88 2.27
N VAL A 139 7.56 -16.94 2.53
CA VAL A 139 6.77 -17.05 3.77
C VAL A 139 7.61 -17.03 5.05
N PRO A 140 8.74 -17.77 5.15
CA PRO A 140 9.57 -17.74 6.35
C PRO A 140 10.04 -16.31 6.69
N ASP A 141 10.60 -15.59 5.72
CA ASP A 141 11.11 -14.23 5.91
C ASP A 141 9.99 -13.26 6.34
N ALA A 142 8.80 -13.36 5.72
CA ALA A 142 7.66 -12.53 6.06
C ALA A 142 7.13 -12.78 7.49
N LEU A 143 7.22 -14.01 7.98
CA LEU A 143 6.75 -14.38 9.33
C LEU A 143 7.83 -14.24 10.41
N GLU A 144 9.12 -14.31 10.06
CA GLU A 144 10.22 -14.07 11.01
C GLU A 144 10.25 -12.62 11.50
N GLY A 145 9.88 -11.68 10.64
CA GLY A 145 9.77 -10.26 11.01
C GLY A 145 8.58 -9.92 11.90
N TYR A 146 7.52 -10.73 11.90
CA TYR A 146 6.26 -10.49 12.62
C TYR A 146 6.30 -11.02 14.06
#